data_AF-A0A6A5V6T4-F1
#
_entry.id   AF-A0A6A5V6T4-F1
#
_cell.length_a   1.000
_cell.length_b   1.000
_cell.length_c   1.000
_cell.angle_alpha   90.00
_cell.angle_beta   90.00
_cell.angle_gamma   90.00
#
_symmetry.space_group_name_H-M   'P 1'
#
loop_
_entity.id
_entity.type
_entity.pdbx_description
1 polymer ?
#
loop_
_entity_poly.entity_id
_entity_poly.type
_entity_poly.pdbx_seq_one_letter_code
_entity_poly.pdbx_strand_id
1 'polypeptide(L)' 'NELLHHENSGLRDTLTAKKQRKNAGKPLNLQREEEYHSSATFWSPSKFERAREREAEKQHQEEQERLAKLNRKEL' A
#
# COMPACT_ATOMS: atom_id res chain seq x y z
N ASN A 1 -37.00 -15.94 -10.91
CA ASN A 1 -35.56 -16.26 -11.10
C ASN A 1 -34.63 -15.12 -10.66
N GLU A 2 -35.13 -13.90 -10.47
CA GLU A 2 -34.32 -12.74 -10.07
C GLU A 2 -33.66 -12.89 -8.69
N LEU A 3 -34.38 -13.44 -7.71
CA LEU A 3 -33.83 -13.76 -6.38
C LEU A 3 -32.57 -14.62 -6.45
N LEU A 4 -32.61 -15.69 -7.25
CA LEU A 4 -31.48 -16.59 -7.48
C LEU A 4 -30.26 -15.87 -8.09
N HIS A 5 -30.49 -14.88 -8.95
CA HIS A 5 -29.41 -14.08 -9.53
C HIS A 5 -28.79 -13.12 -8.51
N HIS A 6 -29.60 -12.46 -7.69
CA HIS A 6 -29.13 -11.57 -6.63
C HIS A 6 -28.35 -12.31 -5.54
N GLU A 7 -28.81 -13.51 -5.15
CA GLU A 7 -28.09 -14.34 -4.20
C GLU A 7 -26.74 -14.79 -4.76
N ASN A 8 -26.72 -15.25 -6.01
CA ASN A 8 -25.47 -15.63 -6.67
C ASN A 8 -24.49 -14.46 -6.83
N SER A 9 -24.97 -13.25 -7.16
CA SER A 9 -24.09 -12.08 -7.24
C SER A 9 -23.51 -11.72 -5.87
N GLY A 10 -24.34 -11.72 -4.81
CA GLY A 10 -23.86 -11.47 -3.44
C GLY A 10 -22.83 -12.50 -2.97
N LEU A 11 -23.03 -13.78 -3.29
CA LEU A 11 -22.06 -14.84 -2.98
C LEU A 11 -20.72 -14.65 -3.72
N ARG A 12 -20.76 -14.23 -4.98
CA ARG A 12 -19.55 -13.93 -5.77
C ARG A 12 -18.82 -12.70 -5.25
N ASP A 13 -19.55 -11.66 -4.87
CA ASP A 13 -18.98 -10.43 -4.33
C ASP A 13 -18.31 -10.66 -2.98
N THR A 14 -18.96 -11.42 -2.09
CA THR A 14 -18.38 -11.78 -0.78
C THR A 14 -17.11 -12.61 -0.93
N LEU A 15 -17.09 -13.56 -1.87
CA LEU A 15 -15.89 -14.35 -2.18
C LEU A 15 -14.75 -13.47 -2.71
N THR A 16 -15.07 -12.54 -3.60
CA THR A 16 -14.11 -11.60 -4.21
C THR A 16 -13.53 -10.65 -3.18
N ALA A 17 -14.38 -10.03 -2.35
CA ALA A 17 -13.96 -9.16 -1.26
C ALA A 17 -13.08 -9.90 -0.25
N LYS A 18 -13.43 -11.15 0.09
CA LYS A 18 -12.61 -12.00 0.98
C LYS A 18 -11.22 -12.27 0.38
N LYS A 19 -11.14 -12.54 -0.92
CA LYS A 19 -9.88 -12.73 -1.63
C LYS A 19 -9.03 -11.45 -1.63
N GLN A 20 -9.64 -10.31 -1.93
CA GLN A 20 -8.95 -9.01 -1.90
C GLN A 20 -8.40 -8.68 -0.51
N ARG A 21 -9.17 -8.91 0.56
CA ARG A 21 -8.73 -8.68 1.95
C ARG A 21 -7.53 -9.56 2.33
N LYS A 22 -7.49 -10.82 1.89
CA LYS A 22 -6.35 -11.72 2.12
C LYS A 22 -5.10 -11.27 1.38
N ASN A 23 -5.26 -10.60 0.25
CA ASN A 23 -4.18 -10.08 -0.59
C ASN A 23 -3.86 -8.62 -0.26
N ALA A 24 -4.23 -8.12 0.92
CA ALA A 24 -3.83 -6.79 1.33
C ALA A 24 -2.30 -6.70 1.28
N GLY A 25 -1.80 -5.74 0.51
CA GLY A 25 -0.37 -5.50 0.34
C GLY A 25 0.29 -5.02 1.63
N LYS A 26 1.57 -4.63 1.51
CA LYS A 26 2.29 -4.02 2.64
C LYS A 26 1.57 -2.74 3.08
N PRO A 27 1.40 -2.51 4.39
CA PRO A 27 0.78 -1.28 4.87
C PRO A 27 1.66 -0.08 4.52
N LEU A 28 1.05 0.96 3.95
CA LEU A 28 1.73 2.23 3.68
C LEU A 28 2.06 2.91 5.01
N ASN A 29 3.35 3.19 5.26
CA ASN A 29 3.76 3.83 6.49
C ASN A 29 3.53 5.35 6.39
N LEU A 30 2.38 5.80 6.92
CA LEU A 30 2.13 7.22 7.07
C LEU A 30 2.85 7.72 8.33
N GLN A 31 4.10 8.18 8.18
CA GLN A 31 4.85 8.78 9.28
C GLN A 31 4.07 9.98 9.84
N ARG A 32 4.02 10.08 11.17
CA ARG A 32 3.61 11.31 11.85
C ARG A 32 4.71 12.35 11.56
N GLU A 33 4.43 13.31 10.68
CA GLU A 33 5.26 14.52 10.60
C GLU A 33 5.32 15.13 12.01
N GLU A 34 6.53 15.31 12.54
CA GLU A 34 6.80 15.82 13.90
C GLU A 34 6.21 17.21 14.14
N GLU A 35 5.77 17.88 13.07
CA GLU A 35 5.29 19.25 13.03
C GLU A 35 4.01 19.51 13.84
N TYR A 36 3.32 18.48 14.34
CA TYR A 36 2.13 18.64 15.16
C TYR A 36 2.24 17.91 16.51
N HIS A 37 2.67 18.63 17.55
CA HIS A 37 2.68 18.20 18.95
C HIS A 37 1.27 18.10 19.57
N SER A 38 0.24 17.82 18.78
CA SER A 38 -1.10 17.53 19.28
C SER A 38 -1.29 16.03 19.37
N SER A 39 -1.99 15.57 20.41
CA SER A 39 -2.37 14.18 20.61
C SER A 39 -3.24 13.60 19.48
N ALA A 40 -3.87 14.45 18.65
CA ALA A 40 -4.67 14.02 17.52
C ALA A 40 -3.82 13.88 16.25
N THR A 41 -3.89 12.69 15.62
CA THR A 41 -3.26 12.43 14.33
C THR A 41 -4.28 12.66 13.21
N PHE A 42 -4.07 13.70 12.39
CA PHE A 42 -4.93 14.01 11.25
C PHE A 42 -4.41 13.36 9.96
N TRP A 43 -5.27 12.58 9.28
CA TRP A 43 -4.98 11.90 8.02
C TRP A 43 -5.70 12.60 6.87
N SER A 44 -4.98 13.48 6.16
CA SER A 44 -5.49 14.11 4.94
C SER A 44 -5.06 13.33 3.68
N PRO A 45 -5.81 13.41 2.57
CA PRO A 45 -5.42 12.79 1.29
C PRO A 45 -3.99 13.15 0.85
N SER A 46 -3.60 14.41 1.01
CA SER A 46 -2.24 14.87 0.69
C SER A 46 -1.14 14.14 1.48
N LYS A 47 -1.40 13.72 2.73
CA LYS A 47 -0.43 12.91 3.50
C LYS A 47 -0.26 11.50 2.95
N PHE A 48 -1.31 10.92 2.36
CA PHE A 48 -1.20 9.62 1.67
C PHE A 48 -0.31 9.72 0.44
N GLU A 49 -0.44 10.80 -0.35
CA GLU A 49 0.40 11.04 -1.53
C GLU A 49 1.87 11.18 -1.12
N ARG A 50 2.18 12.03 -0.12
CA ARG A 50 3.54 12.17 0.41
C ARG A 50 4.14 10.86 0.93
N ALA A 51 3.34 10.04 1.60
CA ALA A 51 3.81 8.74 2.09
C ALA A 51 4.15 7.79 0.92
N ARG A 52 3.36 7.81 -0.17
CA ARG A 52 3.65 7.03 -1.38
C ARG A 52 4.92 7.52 -2.09
N GLU A 53 5.11 8.83 -2.20
CA GLU A 53 6.32 9.42 -2.79
C GLU A 53 7.58 8.95 -2.06
N ARG A 54 7.60 9.02 -0.72
CA ARG A 54 8.71 8.52 0.09
C ARG A 54 8.96 7.03 -0.11
N GLU A 55 7.91 6.22 -0.18
CA GLU A 55 8.06 4.78 -0.40
C GLU A 55 8.65 4.50 -1.78
N ALA A 56 8.23 5.24 -2.80
CA ALA A 56 8.78 5.13 -4.16
C ALA A 56 10.26 5.53 -4.22
N GLU A 57 10.65 6.64 -3.58
CA GLU A 57 12.04 7.07 -3.47
C GLU A 57 12.92 6.03 -2.79
N LYS A 58 12.43 5.45 -1.68
CA LYS A 58 13.14 4.40 -0.95
C LYS A 58 13.33 3.14 -1.82
N GLN A 59 12.29 2.72 -2.53
CA GLN A 59 12.40 1.57 -3.45
C GLN A 59 13.41 1.83 -4.56
N HIS A 60 13.41 3.05 -5.11
CA HIS A 60 14.36 3.42 -6.14
C HIS A 60 15.81 3.42 -5.63
N GLN A 61 16.05 3.95 -4.43
CA GLN A 61 17.36 3.91 -3.78
C GLN A 61 17.83 2.46 -3.51
N GLU A 62 16.96 1.61 -2.98
CA GLU A 62 17.27 0.19 -2.74
C GLU A 62 17.61 -0.55 -4.03
N GLU A 63 16.91 -0.25 -5.12
CA GLU A 63 17.18 -0.81 -6.44
C GLU A 63 18.54 -0.36 -6.98
N GLN A 64 18.83 0.94 -6.91
CA GLN A 64 20.14 1.47 -7.30
C GLN A 64 21.29 0.88 -6.48
N GLU A 65 21.13 0.76 -5.16
CA GLU A 65 22.13 0.10 -4.31
C GLU A 65 22.34 -1.37 -4.69
N ARG A 66 21.25 -2.09 -4.99
CA ARG A 66 21.31 -3.49 -5.39
C ARG A 66 22.09 -3.63 -6.71
N LEU A 67 21.82 -2.77 -7.68
CA LEU A 67 22.55 -2.72 -8.95
C LEU A 67 24.04 -2.39 -8.73
N ALA A 68 24.35 -1.40 -7.88
CA ALA A 68 25.73 -1.04 -7.54
C ALA A 68 26.48 -2.20 -6.85
N LYS A 69 25.83 -2.92 -5.94
CA LYS A 69 26.41 -4.10 -5.26
C LYS A 69 26.67 -5.25 -6.23
N LEU A 70 25.80 -5.46 -7.22
CA LEU A 70 26.01 -6.45 -8.27
C LEU A 70 27.21 -6.07 -9.15
N ASN A 71 27.24 -4.84 -9.66
CA ASN A 71 28.36 -4.35 -10.48
C ASN A 71 29.71 -4.43 -9.73
N ARG A 72 29.72 -4.21 -8.42
CA ARG A 72 30.94 -4.33 -7.59
C ARG A 72 31.41 -5.77 -7.39
N LYS A 73 30.53 -6.77 -7.49
CA LYS A 73 30.89 -8.19 -7.36
C LYS A 73 31.43 -8.80 -8.66
N GLU A 74 31.07 -8.21 -9.79
CA GLU A 74 31.53 -8.63 -11.12
C GLU A 74 32.91 -8.06 -11.48
N LEU A 75 33.50 -7.21 -10.62
CA LEU A 75 34.83 -6.60 -10.76
C LEU A 75 35.82 -7.22 -9.76
#